data_AF-A0A1G5I1L9-F1
#
_entry.id   AF-A0A1G5I1L9-F1
#
_cell.length_a   1.000
_cell.length_b   1.000
_cell.length_c   1.000
_cell.angle_alpha   90.00
_cell.angle_beta   90.00
_cell.angle_gamma   90.00
#
_symmetry.space_group_name_H-M   'P 1'
#
loop_
_entity.id
_entity.type
_entity.pdbx_description
1 polymer ?
#
loop_
_entity_poly.entity_id
_entity_poly.type
_entity_poly.pdbx_seq_one_letter_code
_entity_poly.pdbx_strand_id
1 'polypeptide(L)' 'MTEIYGIEDRLYMIKDLADAIISLSISSQVNENLEVKPTLNGMCAIGEMIRREADEALDFMFKKKCSE' A
#
# COMPACT_ATOMS: atom_id res chain seq x y z
N MET A 1 23.20 -9.36 -12.82
CA MET A 1 22.29 -10.35 -12.24
C MET A 1 21.02 -9.60 -11.87
N THR A 2 19.92 -9.83 -12.57
CA THR A 2 18.63 -9.29 -12.16
C THR A 2 18.06 -10.30 -11.17
N GLU A 3 18.16 -10.01 -9.88
CA GLU A 3 17.53 -10.82 -8.84
C GLU A 3 16.03 -10.88 -9.11
N ILE A 4 15.50 -12.09 -9.28
CA ILE A 4 14.07 -12.29 -9.35
C ILE A 4 13.58 -12.14 -7.91
N TYR A 5 13.11 -10.93 -7.56
CA TYR A 5 12.48 -10.66 -6.28
C TYR A 5 11.42 -11.70 -5.98
N GLY A 6 11.49 -12.28 -4.78
CA GLY A 6 10.51 -13.24 -4.29
C GLY A 6 9.13 -12.61 -4.21
N ILE A 7 8.08 -13.42 -4.18
CA ILE A 7 6.70 -12.92 -4.05
C ILE A 7 6.55 -12.07 -2.78
N GLU A 8 7.25 -12.44 -1.71
CA GLU A 8 7.30 -11.71 -0.45
C GLU A 8 7.89 -10.29 -0.61
N ASP A 9 9.05 -10.16 -1.26
CA ASP A 9 9.68 -8.85 -1.52
C ASP A 9 8.78 -7.93 -2.35
N ARG A 10 8.07 -8.51 -3.34
CA ARG A 10 7.13 -7.77 -4.17
C ARG A 10 5.93 -7.26 -3.38
N LEU A 11 5.43 -8.04 -2.42
CA LEU A 11 4.34 -7.62 -1.54
C LEU A 11 4.78 -6.48 -0.60
N TYR A 12 6.00 -6.53 -0.08
CA TYR A 12 6.56 -5.41 0.68
C TYR A 12 6.72 -4.15 -0.17
N MET A 13 7.21 -4.28 -1.42
CA MET A 13 7.27 -3.13 -2.34
C MET A 13 5.89 -2.53 -2.63
N ILE A 14 4.85 -3.36 -2.77
CA ILE A 14 3.47 -2.89 -2.98
C ILE A 14 2.97 -2.11 -1.76
N LYS A 15 3.30 -2.55 -0.54
CA LYS A 15 2.97 -1.83 0.69
C LYS A 15 3.65 -0.47 0.76
N ASP A 16 4.95 -0.41 0.45
CA ASP A 16 5.70 0.86 0.43
C ASP A 16 5.09 1.86 -0.56
N LEU A 17 4.67 1.36 -1.74
CA LEU A 17 3.98 2.18 -2.73
C LEU A 17 2.62 2.67 -2.23
N ALA A 18 1.85 1.82 -1.55
CA ALA A 18 0.56 2.19 -0.97
C ALA A 18 0.72 3.28 0.11
N ASP A 19 1.73 3.16 0.97
CA ASP A 19 2.04 4.17 1.98
C ASP A 19 2.48 5.50 1.37
N ALA A 20 3.22 5.48 0.25
CA ALA A 20 3.56 6.68 -0.50
C ALA A 20 2.32 7.37 -1.07
N ILE A 21 1.36 6.62 -1.62
CA ILE A 21 0.08 7.16 -2.14
C ILE A 21 -0.72 7.83 -1.02
N ILE A 22 -0.84 7.18 0.14
CA ILE A 22 -1.54 7.73 1.31
C ILE A 22 -0.85 9.02 1.78
N SER A 23 0.47 8.98 1.94
CA SER A 23 1.27 10.11 2.42
C SER A 23 1.19 11.33 1.49
N LEU A 24 1.25 11.13 0.18
CA LEU A 24 1.06 12.18 -0.81
C LEU A 24 -0.37 12.76 -0.77
N SER A 25 -1.37 11.89 -0.60
CA SER A 25 -2.77 12.32 -0.52
C SER A 25 -3.01 13.24 0.70
N ILE A 26 -2.42 12.90 1.85
CA ILE A 26 -2.49 13.72 3.07
C ILE A 26 -1.66 15.01 2.91
N SER A 27 -0.44 14.92 2.39
CA SER A 27 0.45 16.08 2.22
C SER A 27 -0.15 17.13 1.27
N SER A 28 -0.85 16.70 0.23
CA SER A 28 -1.59 17.58 -0.68
C SER A 28 -2.82 18.24 -0.03
N GLN A 29 -3.42 17.63 0.99
CA GLN A 29 -4.53 18.23 1.76
C GLN A 29 -4.05 19.33 2.72
N VAL A 30 -2.80 19.27 3.21
CA VAL A 30 -2.26 20.24 4.17
C VAL A 30 -1.73 21.50 3.48
N ASN A 31 -1.25 21.39 2.24
CA ASN A 31 -0.59 22.50 1.53
C ASN A 31 -1.58 23.43 0.80
N GLU A 32 -2.82 23.00 0.62
CA GLU A 32 -3.87 23.79 -0.01
C GLU A 32 -4.99 24.01 1.01
N ASN A 33 -5.28 25.26 1.39
CA ASN A 33 -6.56 25.67 2.01
C ASN A 33 -7.77 25.44 1.05
N LEU A 34 -7.67 24.49 0.13
CA LEU A 34 -8.73 24.09 -0.78
C LEU A 34 -9.60 23.05 -0.08
N GLU A 35 -10.91 23.27 -0.14
CA GLU A 35 -11.92 22.23 0.10
C GLU A 35 -11.43 20.90 -0.45
N VAL A 36 -11.33 19.89 0.44
CA VAL A 36 -10.78 18.58 0.13
C VAL A 36 -11.49 18.01 -1.10
N LYS A 37 -10.80 18.02 -2.25
CA LYS A 37 -11.38 17.50 -3.50
C LYS A 37 -11.65 16.00 -3.32
N PRO A 38 -12.83 15.49 -3.74
CA PRO A 38 -13.20 14.07 -3.62
C PRO A 38 -12.12 13.09 -4.13
N THR A 39 -11.34 13.54 -5.12
CA THR A 39 -10.23 12.79 -5.70
C THR A 39 -9.11 12.45 -4.71
N LEU A 40 -8.74 13.36 -3.80
CA LEU A 40 -7.68 13.11 -2.81
C LEU A 40 -8.12 12.11 -1.74
N ASN A 41 -9.39 12.17 -1.32
CA ASN A 41 -9.97 11.15 -0.44
C ASN A 41 -10.04 9.78 -1.13
N GLY A 42 -10.35 9.75 -2.43
CA GLY A 42 -10.32 8.52 -3.22
C GLY A 42 -8.92 7.89 -3.29
N MET A 43 -7.87 8.69 -3.47
CA MET A 43 -6.49 8.20 -3.54
C MET A 43 -6.01 7.64 -2.19
N CYS A 44 -6.36 8.30 -1.08
CA CYS A 44 -6.08 7.78 0.26
C CYS A 44 -6.77 6.41 0.49
N ALA A 45 -8.06 6.32 0.16
CA ALA A 45 -8.82 5.08 0.30
C ALA A 45 -8.25 3.94 -0.57
N ILE A 46 -7.83 4.24 -1.81
CA ILE A 46 -7.18 3.26 -2.70
C ILE A 46 -5.87 2.77 -2.08
N GLY A 47 -5.04 3.66 -1.54
CA GLY A 47 -3.81 3.27 -0.86
C GLY A 47 -4.07 2.37 0.35
N GLU A 48 -5.05 2.70 1.19
CA GLU A 48 -5.43 1.86 2.34
C GLU A 48 -5.94 0.48 1.93
N MET A 49 -6.71 0.39 0.84
CA MET A 49 -7.19 -0.88 0.28
C MET A 49 -6.02 -1.74 -0.21
N ILE A 50 -5.11 -1.18 -1.02
CA ILE A 50 -3.96 -1.92 -1.55
C ILE A 50 -3.07 -2.44 -0.42
N ARG A 51 -2.81 -1.62 0.60
CA ARG A 51 -2.00 -2.02 1.76
C ARG A 51 -2.63 -3.21 2.50
N ARG A 52 -3.95 -3.18 2.72
CA ARG A 52 -4.69 -4.26 3.39
C ARG A 52 -4.61 -5.56 2.63
N GLU A 53 -4.85 -5.53 1.32
CA GLU A 53 -4.78 -6.73 0.48
C GLU A 53 -3.37 -7.35 0.47
N ALA A 54 -2.33 -6.51 0.48
CA ALA A 54 -0.95 -6.98 0.58
C ALA A 54 -0.65 -7.61 1.95
N ASP A 55 -1.16 -7.03 3.05
CA ASP A 55 -1.06 -7.60 4.39
C ASP A 55 -1.77 -8.95 4.51
N GLU A 56 -2.98 -9.08 3.95
CA GLU A 56 -3.74 -10.34 3.94
C GLU A 56 -3.02 -11.42 3.12
N ALA A 57 -2.42 -11.05 1.98
CA ALA A 57 -1.63 -11.98 1.16
C ALA A 57 -0.36 -12.47 1.89
N LEU A 58 0.35 -11.57 2.58
CA LEU A 58 1.51 -11.93 3.41
C LEU A 58 1.10 -12.86 4.56
N ASP A 59 0.04 -12.52 5.30
CA ASP A 59 -0.46 -13.35 6.41
C ASP A 59 -0.87 -14.75 5.93
N PHE A 60 -1.56 -14.85 4.80
CA PHE A 60 -1.88 -16.14 4.19
C PHE A 60 -0.63 -16.94 3.82
N MET A 61 0.38 -16.29 3.22
CA MET A 61 1.65 -16.95 2.87
C MET A 61 2.42 -17.44 4.10
N PHE A 62 2.49 -16.65 5.18
CA PHE A 62 3.17 -17.03 6.41
C PHE A 62 2.44 -18.14 7.16
N LYS A 63 1.10 -18.05 7.26
CA LYS A 63 0.27 -19.13 7.84
C LYS A 63 0.43 -20.45 7.09
N LYS A 64 0.53 -20.39 5.75
CA LYS A 64 0.77 -21.58 4.93
C LYS A 64 2.15 -22.18 5.19
N LYS A 65 3.21 -21.36 5.25
CA LYS A 65 4.58 -21.82 5.60
C LYS A 65 4.67 -22.46 6.99
N CYS A 66 3.84 -22.05 7.96
CA CYS A 66 3.82 -22.62 9.31
C CYS A 66 2.96 -23.90 9.46
N SER A 67 2.16 -24.23 8.45
CA SER A 67 1.27 -25.40 8.45
C SER A 67 1.84 -26.58 7.65
N GLU A 68 3.04 -26.41 7.09
CA GLU A 68 3.87 -27.43 6.42
C GLU A 68 5.01 -27.86 7.36
#